data_AF-M2ZGM4-F1
#
_entry.id   AF-M2ZGM4-F1
#
_cell.length_a   1.000
_cell.length_b   1.000
_cell.length_c   1.000
_cell.angle_alpha   90.00
_cell.angle_beta   90.00
_cell.angle_gamma   90.00
#
_symmetry.space_group_name_H-M   'P 1'
#
loop_
_entity.id
_entity.type
_entity.pdbx_description
1 polymer ?
#
loop_
_entity_poly.entity_id
_entity_poly.type
_entity_poly.pdbx_seq_one_letter_code
_entity_poly.pdbx_strand_id
1 'polypeptide(L)'
;MSSIDRSFHAEIGNAAFPEAAGNDTGNESWNNFTVSVEVGGDAIEDWWLDLGAYTTPVLVPLEYGNDFNFDPEKHAIVRPDDGAFGPGKVPYAGYPASIEVMHKLHCLNFLRQAAYYNHQYYRSIHGKPWHLGEHELVRHIGHCVDIFRQKIICEAEIELVPFTIIGVLGGLNRQFSTNSDGVL
;
A
#
# COMPACT_ATOMS: atom_id res chain seq x y z
N MET A 1 0.08 -35.12 4.46
CA MET A 1 0.31 -33.66 4.54
C MET A 1 -0.79 -33.10 5.42
N SER A 2 -0.46 -32.67 6.65
CA SER A 2 -1.43 -32.01 7.53
C SER A 2 -1.96 -30.77 6.82
N SER A 3 -3.28 -30.56 6.86
CA SER A 3 -3.90 -29.33 6.36
C SER A 3 -3.20 -28.15 7.02
N ILE A 4 -2.75 -27.19 6.20
CA ILE A 4 -2.30 -25.89 6.69
C ILE A 4 -3.44 -25.36 7.56
N ASP A 5 -3.15 -25.09 8.83
CA ASP A 5 -4.11 -24.46 9.71
C ASP A 5 -4.36 -23.04 9.20
N ARG A 6 -5.57 -22.83 8.66
CA ARG A 6 -6.02 -21.53 8.13
C ARG A 6 -6.82 -20.74 9.16
N SER A 7 -7.00 -21.26 10.39
CA SER A 7 -7.76 -20.57 11.43
C SER A 7 -7.16 -19.19 11.71
N PHE A 8 -5.84 -19.10 11.79
CA PHE A 8 -5.11 -17.83 11.95
C PHE A 8 -5.34 -16.86 10.78
N HIS A 9 -5.35 -17.36 9.52
CA HIS A 9 -5.65 -16.51 8.36
C HIS A 9 -7.09 -16.02 8.32
N ALA A 10 -8.04 -16.84 8.79
CA ALA A 10 -9.44 -16.44 8.88
C ALA A 10 -9.67 -15.44 10.02
N GLU A 11 -9.07 -15.69 11.18
CA GLU A 11 -9.21 -14.87 12.40
C GLU A 11 -8.57 -13.49 12.26
N ILE A 12 -7.48 -13.38 11.49
CA ILE A 12 -6.66 -12.16 11.44
C ILE A 12 -6.70 -11.50 10.06
N GLY A 13 -6.85 -12.31 9.00
CA GLY A 13 -6.79 -11.84 7.62
C GLY A 13 -8.12 -11.38 7.05
N ASN A 14 -9.23 -12.00 7.48
CA ASN A 14 -10.55 -11.88 6.83
C ASN A 14 -11.71 -11.60 7.79
N ALA A 15 -11.51 -11.69 9.10
CA ALA A 15 -12.53 -11.37 10.10
C ALA A 15 -12.36 -9.94 10.61
N ALA A 16 -13.47 -9.22 10.75
CA ALA A 16 -13.50 -8.02 11.59
C ALA A 16 -13.55 -8.43 13.06
N PHE A 17 -12.95 -7.62 13.94
CA PHE A 17 -13.15 -7.76 15.38
C PHE A 17 -14.65 -7.86 15.73
N PRO A 18 -15.03 -8.65 16.75
CA PRO A 18 -16.43 -8.78 17.15
C PRO A 18 -17.11 -7.45 17.45
N GLU A 19 -16.39 -6.49 18.06
CA GLU A 19 -16.92 -5.14 18.31
C GLU A 19 -17.13 -4.34 17.03
N ALA A 20 -16.30 -4.59 16.01
CA ALA A 20 -16.34 -3.89 14.73
C ALA A 20 -17.41 -4.39 13.77
N ALA A 21 -17.70 -5.68 13.85
CA ALA A 21 -18.65 -6.32 12.97
C ALA A 21 -20.10 -6.00 13.37
N GLY A 22 -20.41 -5.69 14.64
CA GLY A 22 -21.77 -5.30 15.04
C GLY A 22 -22.85 -6.28 14.57
N ASN A 23 -23.85 -5.83 13.78
CA ASN A 23 -24.85 -6.71 13.14
C ASN A 23 -24.32 -7.45 11.89
N ASP A 24 -23.14 -7.08 11.40
CA ASP A 24 -22.39 -7.71 10.31
C ASP A 24 -21.40 -8.77 10.84
N THR A 25 -21.48 -9.20 12.10
CA THR A 25 -20.70 -10.35 12.63
C THR A 25 -20.89 -11.58 11.73
N GLY A 26 -19.81 -12.06 11.12
CA GLY A 26 -19.81 -13.21 10.20
C GLY A 26 -20.06 -12.86 8.72
N ASN A 27 -20.12 -11.57 8.38
CA ASN A 27 -20.25 -11.08 7.02
C ASN A 27 -18.87 -10.77 6.42
N GLU A 28 -18.49 -11.46 5.33
CA GLU A 28 -17.16 -11.37 4.66
C GLU A 28 -16.83 -9.99 4.06
N SER A 29 -17.67 -8.97 4.28
CA SER A 29 -17.50 -7.62 3.73
C SER A 29 -16.81 -6.63 4.67
N TRP A 30 -16.50 -7.04 5.91
CA TRP A 30 -15.76 -6.24 6.89
C TRP A 30 -14.59 -7.04 7.48
N ASN A 31 -13.40 -6.44 7.52
CA ASN A 31 -12.27 -6.98 8.28
C ASN A 31 -11.42 -5.87 8.92
N ASN A 32 -10.40 -6.28 9.68
CA ASN A 32 -9.54 -5.36 10.43
C ASN A 32 -8.76 -4.36 9.54
N PHE A 33 -8.60 -4.63 8.24
CA PHE A 33 -7.92 -3.74 7.30
C PHE A 33 -8.84 -2.65 6.72
N THR A 34 -10.15 -2.86 6.74
CA THR A 34 -11.10 -2.01 6.01
C THR A 34 -12.29 -1.54 6.85
N VAL A 35 -12.32 -1.89 8.14
CA VAL A 35 -13.21 -1.30 9.12
C VAL A 35 -13.07 0.23 9.16
N SER A 36 -14.15 0.94 9.48
CA SER A 36 -14.13 2.40 9.58
C SER A 36 -13.31 2.89 10.77
N VAL A 37 -12.78 4.11 10.69
CA VAL A 37 -11.93 4.68 11.75
C VAL A 37 -12.70 4.95 13.04
N GLU A 38 -14.03 5.15 12.97
CA GLU A 38 -14.90 5.29 14.14
C GLU A 38 -14.90 4.01 15.00
N VAL A 39 -14.60 2.88 14.39
CA VAL A 39 -14.68 1.56 14.99
C VAL A 39 -13.28 1.00 15.28
N GLY A 40 -12.38 1.01 14.28
CA GLY A 40 -11.04 0.44 14.39
C GLY A 40 -9.96 1.39 14.91
N GLY A 41 -10.20 2.70 14.87
CA GLY A 41 -9.23 3.73 15.26
C GLY A 41 -7.88 3.58 14.55
N ASP A 42 -6.81 3.96 15.26
CA ASP A 42 -5.44 3.95 14.71
C ASP A 42 -4.89 2.53 14.49
N ALA A 43 -5.47 1.51 15.12
CA ALA A 43 -5.02 0.13 14.98
C ALA A 43 -5.11 -0.38 13.52
N ILE A 44 -6.01 0.20 12.71
CA ILE A 44 -6.09 -0.09 11.28
C ILE A 44 -4.75 0.17 10.59
N GLU A 45 -4.05 1.24 10.94
CA GLU A 45 -2.77 1.57 10.33
C GLU A 45 -1.67 0.57 10.74
N ASP A 46 -1.69 0.08 11.98
CA ASP A 46 -0.77 -0.97 12.43
C ASP A 46 -0.93 -2.24 11.58
N TRP A 47 -2.16 -2.64 11.26
CA TRP A 47 -2.42 -3.77 10.37
C TRP A 47 -1.84 -3.57 8.95
N TRP A 48 -2.00 -2.37 8.37
CA TRP A 48 -1.42 -2.06 7.06
C TRP A 48 0.11 -1.97 7.11
N LEU A 49 0.68 -1.47 8.21
CA LEU A 49 2.13 -1.46 8.45
C LEU A 49 2.68 -2.88 8.53
N ASP A 50 2.03 -3.77 9.27
CA ASP A 50 2.43 -5.18 9.40
C ASP A 50 2.35 -5.96 8.08
N LEU A 51 1.43 -5.57 7.18
CA LEU A 51 1.39 -6.09 5.81
C LEU A 51 2.53 -5.58 4.92
N GLY A 52 3.30 -4.59 5.38
CA GLY A 52 4.40 -3.99 4.63
C GLY A 52 3.97 -2.88 3.67
N ALA A 53 2.83 -2.22 3.91
CA ALA A 53 2.42 -1.04 3.14
C ALA A 53 3.40 0.14 3.27
N TYR A 54 4.28 0.12 4.28
CA TYR A 54 5.40 1.05 4.42
C TYR A 54 6.67 0.29 4.81
N THR A 55 7.36 -0.26 3.83
CA THR A 55 8.64 -0.97 4.03
C THR A 55 9.83 -0.05 3.81
N THR A 56 10.95 -0.39 4.45
CA THR A 56 12.23 0.24 4.13
C THR A 56 12.67 -0.20 2.74
N PRO A 57 13.06 0.72 1.85
CA PRO A 57 13.51 0.37 0.50
C PRO A 57 14.70 -0.59 0.53
N VAL A 58 14.74 -1.51 -0.43
CA VAL A 58 15.92 -2.31 -0.74
C VAL A 58 16.91 -1.42 -1.49
N LEU A 59 18.20 -1.54 -1.14
CA LEU A 59 19.27 -0.81 -1.83
C LEU A 59 20.03 -1.76 -2.77
N VAL A 60 19.76 -1.66 -4.07
CA VAL A 60 20.41 -2.46 -5.11
C VAL A 60 21.75 -1.81 -5.49
N PRO A 61 22.90 -2.49 -5.32
CA PRO A 61 24.19 -1.98 -5.79
C PRO A 61 24.15 -1.60 -7.28
N LEU A 62 24.87 -0.54 -7.66
CA LEU A 62 24.87 -0.04 -9.05
C LEU A 62 25.24 -1.09 -10.09
N GLU A 63 26.15 -2.01 -9.74
CA GLU A 63 26.60 -3.09 -10.62
C GLU A 63 25.49 -4.07 -11.02
N TYR A 64 24.44 -4.20 -10.20
CA TYR A 64 23.29 -5.06 -10.46
C TYR A 64 22.09 -4.32 -11.06
N GLY A 65 22.17 -3.01 -11.27
CA GLY A 65 21.02 -2.23 -11.76
C GLY A 65 20.47 -2.75 -13.10
N ASN A 66 21.36 -3.15 -14.01
CA ASN A 66 20.97 -3.67 -15.33
C ASN A 66 20.21 -5.01 -15.24
N ASP A 67 20.48 -5.84 -14.22
CA ASP A 67 19.80 -7.12 -14.03
C ASP A 67 18.31 -6.94 -13.71
N PHE A 68 17.94 -5.76 -13.18
CA PHE A 68 16.56 -5.34 -12.88
C PHE A 68 16.04 -4.29 -13.86
N ASN A 69 16.71 -4.08 -14.99
CA ASN A 69 16.34 -3.07 -15.99
C ASN A 69 16.30 -1.63 -15.42
N PHE A 70 17.17 -1.33 -14.45
CA PHE A 70 17.26 0.01 -13.87
C PHE A 70 18.09 0.92 -14.76
N ASP A 71 17.56 2.12 -15.03
CA ASP A 71 18.19 3.12 -15.87
C ASP A 71 18.78 4.25 -15.00
N PRO A 72 20.11 4.47 -14.98
CA PRO A 72 20.75 5.52 -14.20
C PRO A 72 20.32 6.94 -14.57
N GLU A 73 19.74 7.15 -15.76
CA GLU A 73 19.25 8.46 -16.20
C GLU A 73 17.84 8.75 -15.70
N LYS A 74 17.05 7.70 -15.39
CA LYS A 74 15.64 7.82 -14.97
C LYS A 74 15.44 7.53 -13.49
N HIS A 75 16.23 6.63 -12.93
CA HIS A 75 16.05 6.11 -11.59
C HIS A 75 16.99 6.81 -10.60
N ALA A 76 16.48 6.98 -9.39
CA ALA A 76 17.21 7.56 -8.28
C ALA A 76 18.44 6.71 -7.95
N ILE A 77 19.55 7.37 -7.69
CA ILE A 77 20.75 6.76 -7.12
C ILE A 77 21.06 7.50 -5.83
N VAL A 78 21.22 6.74 -4.75
CA VAL A 78 21.70 7.26 -3.47
C VAL A 78 23.15 6.85 -3.25
N ARG A 79 23.92 7.67 -2.54
CA ARG A 79 25.33 7.45 -2.23
C ARG A 79 25.62 7.75 -0.76
N PRO A 80 26.70 7.17 -0.19
CA PRO A 80 27.09 7.42 1.20
C PRO A 80 27.35 8.89 1.55
N ASP A 81 27.74 9.69 0.56
CA ASP A 81 28.02 11.13 0.67
C ASP A 81 26.78 12.02 0.45
N ASP A 82 25.61 11.45 0.15
CA ASP A 82 24.38 12.22 -0.02
C ASP A 82 23.89 12.79 1.32
N GLY A 83 24.11 14.10 1.52
CA GLY A 83 23.69 14.82 2.72
C GLY A 83 22.18 14.80 3.01
N ALA A 84 21.35 14.44 2.02
CA ALA A 84 19.90 14.29 2.18
C ALA A 84 19.52 13.06 3.03
N PHE A 85 20.39 12.05 3.12
CA PHE A 85 20.12 10.81 3.87
C PHE A 85 20.86 10.75 5.21
N GLY A 86 21.69 11.76 5.52
CA GLY A 86 22.51 11.81 6.73
C GLY A 86 23.73 10.88 6.65
N PRO A 87 24.85 11.23 7.30
CA PRO A 87 26.08 10.44 7.23
C PRO A 87 25.88 8.99 7.74
N GLY A 88 26.34 8.00 6.99
CA GLY A 88 26.36 6.59 7.39
C GLY A 88 25.02 5.84 7.27
N LYS A 89 23.99 6.44 6.67
CA LYS A 89 22.70 5.78 6.43
C LYS A 89 22.66 4.97 5.12
N VAL A 90 23.54 5.28 4.18
CA VAL A 90 23.67 4.58 2.90
C VAL A 90 25.05 3.91 2.89
N PRO A 91 25.14 2.56 2.92
CA PRO A 91 26.41 1.85 3.04
C PRO A 91 27.24 1.85 1.75
N TYR A 92 26.59 2.00 0.59
CA TYR A 92 27.22 2.02 -0.73
C TYR A 92 26.32 2.73 -1.75
N ALA A 93 26.86 3.10 -2.91
CA ALA A 93 26.06 3.70 -3.98
C ALA A 93 25.10 2.67 -4.59
N GLY A 94 23.82 3.02 -4.73
CA GLY A 94 22.82 2.08 -5.24
C GLY A 94 21.47 2.71 -5.56
N TYR A 95 20.59 1.90 -6.15
CA TYR A 95 19.22 2.24 -6.48
C TYR A 95 18.31 1.86 -5.30
N PRO A 96 17.61 2.81 -4.66
CA PRO A 96 16.54 2.48 -3.75
C PRO A 96 15.34 1.96 -4.55
N ALA A 97 14.82 0.80 -4.15
CA ALA A 97 13.70 0.15 -4.80
C ALA A 97 12.75 -0.48 -3.78
N SER A 98 11.47 -0.57 -4.12
CA SER A 98 10.47 -1.32 -3.37
C SER A 98 10.25 -2.70 -4.00
N ILE A 99 9.84 -3.68 -3.20
CA ILE A 99 9.28 -4.93 -3.74
C ILE A 99 7.86 -4.64 -4.21
N GLU A 100 7.49 -5.09 -5.41
CA GLU A 100 6.25 -4.65 -6.07
C GLU A 100 4.97 -4.99 -5.28
N VAL A 101 4.89 -6.15 -4.62
CA VAL A 101 3.75 -6.46 -3.72
C VAL A 101 3.58 -5.41 -2.61
N MET A 102 4.67 -4.92 -2.04
CA MET A 102 4.65 -3.91 -0.97
C MET A 102 4.28 -2.52 -1.53
N HIS A 103 4.77 -2.19 -2.73
CA HIS A 103 4.38 -0.97 -3.43
C HIS A 103 2.88 -0.96 -3.78
N LYS A 104 2.35 -2.08 -4.27
CA LYS A 104 0.90 -2.24 -4.53
C LYS A 104 0.07 -2.10 -3.25
N LEU A 105 0.51 -2.68 -2.14
CA LEU A 105 -0.13 -2.53 -0.83
C LEU A 105 -0.08 -1.07 -0.34
N HIS A 106 1.06 -0.39 -0.48
CA HIS A 106 1.21 1.03 -0.16
C HIS A 106 0.19 1.89 -0.93
N CYS A 107 0.12 1.71 -2.25
CA CYS A 107 -0.78 2.45 -3.11
C CYS A 107 -2.26 2.16 -2.78
N LEU A 108 -2.60 0.89 -2.54
CA LEU A 108 -3.95 0.52 -2.13
C LEU A 108 -4.33 1.13 -0.77
N ASN A 109 -3.40 1.15 0.20
CA ASN A 109 -3.63 1.81 1.48
C ASN A 109 -3.89 3.31 1.31
N PHE A 110 -3.10 3.97 0.46
CA PHE A 110 -3.29 5.38 0.17
C PHE A 110 -4.64 5.64 -0.52
N LEU A 111 -5.07 4.78 -1.44
CA LEU A 111 -6.41 4.86 -2.04
C LEU A 111 -7.53 4.68 -1.01
N ARG A 112 -7.38 3.75 -0.05
CA ARG A 112 -8.32 3.58 1.07
C ARG A 112 -8.44 4.87 1.88
N GLN A 113 -7.31 5.45 2.28
CA GLN A 113 -7.27 6.71 3.05
C GLN A 113 -7.84 7.88 2.23
N ALA A 114 -7.61 7.91 0.92
CA ALA A 114 -8.07 8.95 0.01
C ALA A 114 -9.49 8.73 -0.55
N ALA A 115 -10.22 7.69 -0.11
CA ALA A 115 -11.55 7.36 -0.65
C ALA A 115 -12.59 8.49 -0.48
N TYR A 116 -12.33 9.47 0.37
CA TYR A 116 -13.15 10.69 0.50
C TYR A 116 -12.96 11.70 -0.65
N TYR A 117 -11.91 11.55 -1.47
CA TYR A 117 -11.64 12.39 -2.62
C TYR A 117 -12.80 12.31 -3.63
N ASN A 118 -13.32 13.45 -4.06
CA ASN A 118 -14.53 13.60 -4.91
C ASN A 118 -15.86 13.11 -4.30
N HIS A 119 -15.89 12.67 -3.04
CA HIS A 119 -17.10 12.13 -2.40
C HIS A 119 -18.29 13.10 -2.47
N GLN A 120 -18.06 14.39 -2.19
CA GLN A 120 -19.12 15.42 -2.22
C GLN A 120 -19.74 15.59 -3.61
N TYR A 121 -18.91 15.63 -4.65
CA TYR A 121 -19.38 15.79 -6.03
C TYR A 121 -20.25 14.62 -6.47
N TYR A 122 -19.77 13.37 -6.27
CA TYR A 122 -20.51 12.19 -6.71
C TYR A 122 -21.79 11.93 -5.90
N ARG A 123 -21.85 12.34 -4.63
CA ARG A 123 -23.11 12.40 -3.88
C ARG A 123 -24.10 13.41 -4.48
N SER A 124 -23.62 14.58 -4.90
CA SER A 124 -24.49 15.65 -5.44
C SER A 124 -25.16 15.28 -6.77
N ILE A 125 -24.52 14.46 -7.59
CA ILE A 125 -25.03 14.05 -8.91
C ILE A 125 -25.75 12.71 -8.89
N HIS A 126 -26.00 12.12 -7.71
CA HIS A 126 -26.84 10.94 -7.56
C HIS A 126 -26.38 9.74 -8.42
N GLY A 127 -25.09 9.43 -8.42
CA GLY A 127 -24.59 8.21 -9.08
C GLY A 127 -25.17 6.95 -8.43
N LYS A 128 -25.35 5.86 -9.19
CA LYS A 128 -26.04 4.63 -8.73
C LYS A 128 -25.63 4.08 -7.34
N PRO A 129 -24.34 3.98 -6.96
CA PRO A 129 -23.94 3.55 -5.60
C PRO A 129 -24.02 4.67 -4.53
N TRP A 130 -24.07 5.93 -4.95
CA TRP A 130 -24.05 7.12 -4.09
C TRP A 130 -25.42 7.47 -3.50
N HIS A 131 -26.47 6.74 -3.91
CA HIS A 131 -27.80 6.79 -3.30
C HIS A 131 -27.90 6.00 -1.99
N LEU A 132 -26.93 5.14 -1.72
CA LEU A 132 -26.91 4.33 -0.50
C LEU A 132 -26.65 5.20 0.73
N GLY A 133 -27.07 4.69 1.89
CA GLY A 133 -26.68 5.28 3.18
C GLY A 133 -25.15 5.27 3.34
N GLU A 134 -24.64 6.16 4.18
CA GLU A 134 -23.19 6.27 4.45
C GLU A 134 -22.58 4.94 4.89
N HIS A 135 -23.26 4.21 5.78
CA HIS A 135 -22.87 2.88 6.22
C HIS A 135 -22.64 1.90 5.06
N GLU A 136 -23.59 1.82 4.12
CA GLU A 136 -23.51 0.91 2.98
C GLU A 136 -22.42 1.31 1.98
N LEU A 137 -22.18 2.62 1.82
CA LEU A 137 -21.10 3.11 0.98
C LEU A 137 -19.72 2.75 1.55
N VAL A 138 -19.51 2.98 2.85
CA VAL A 138 -18.27 2.62 3.55
C VAL A 138 -18.04 1.12 3.45
N ARG A 139 -19.06 0.31 3.73
CA ARG A 139 -19.00 -1.15 3.59
C ARG A 139 -18.61 -1.59 2.18
N HIS A 140 -19.23 -1.00 1.15
CA HIS A 140 -18.96 -1.37 -0.23
C HIS A 140 -17.51 -1.03 -0.64
N ILE A 141 -17.03 0.16 -0.25
CA ILE A 141 -15.65 0.57 -0.50
C ILE A 141 -14.68 -0.35 0.26
N GLY A 142 -14.95 -0.63 1.55
CA GLY A 142 -14.12 -1.50 2.38
C GLY A 142 -14.01 -2.91 1.83
N HIS A 143 -15.12 -3.52 1.40
CA HIS A 143 -15.13 -4.82 0.73
C HIS A 143 -14.30 -4.82 -0.56
N CYS A 144 -14.42 -3.79 -1.40
CA CYS A 144 -13.64 -3.67 -2.63
C CYS A 144 -12.14 -3.53 -2.36
N VAL A 145 -11.76 -2.68 -1.40
CA VAL A 145 -10.36 -2.52 -0.98
C VAL A 145 -9.81 -3.88 -0.51
N ASP A 146 -10.59 -4.64 0.26
CA ASP A 146 -10.13 -5.93 0.74
C ASP A 146 -9.97 -6.97 -0.36
N ILE A 147 -10.88 -7.03 -1.34
CA ILE A 147 -10.71 -7.90 -2.52
C ILE A 147 -9.38 -7.60 -3.23
N PHE A 148 -9.05 -6.32 -3.43
CA PHE A 148 -7.79 -5.95 -4.04
C PHE A 148 -6.58 -6.32 -3.17
N ARG A 149 -6.66 -6.11 -1.86
CA ARG A 149 -5.60 -6.50 -0.91
C ARG A 149 -5.35 -8.01 -0.97
N GLN A 150 -6.40 -8.82 -0.91
CA GLN A 150 -6.31 -10.27 -1.02
C GLN A 150 -5.71 -10.69 -2.38
N LYS A 151 -6.12 -10.05 -3.47
CA LYS A 151 -5.57 -10.30 -4.81
C LYS A 151 -4.07 -9.99 -4.89
N ILE A 152 -3.64 -8.83 -4.40
CA ILE A 152 -2.23 -8.41 -4.36
C ILE A 152 -1.38 -9.42 -3.58
N ILE A 153 -1.87 -9.90 -2.43
CA ILE A 153 -1.13 -10.88 -1.62
C ILE A 153 -1.16 -12.28 -2.26
N CYS A 154 -2.27 -12.69 -2.89
CA CYS A 154 -2.37 -13.96 -3.60
C CYS A 154 -1.45 -14.02 -4.84
N GLU A 155 -1.28 -12.88 -5.51
CA GLU A 155 -0.43 -12.71 -6.68
C GLU A 155 0.77 -11.83 -6.34
N ALA A 156 1.44 -12.18 -5.24
CA ALA A 156 2.57 -11.41 -4.75
C ALA A 156 3.69 -11.35 -5.79
N GLU A 157 3.87 -10.16 -6.37
CA GLU A 157 4.96 -9.86 -7.29
C GLU A 157 6.20 -9.42 -6.51
N ILE A 158 7.32 -10.08 -6.78
CA ILE A 158 8.60 -9.87 -6.09
C ILE A 158 9.60 -9.07 -6.94
N GLU A 159 9.16 -8.51 -8.06
CA GLU A 159 9.97 -7.61 -8.86
C GLU A 159 10.33 -6.35 -8.07
N LEU A 160 11.49 -5.78 -8.38
CA LEU A 160 11.95 -4.55 -7.76
C LEU A 160 11.51 -3.35 -8.59
N VAL A 161 10.80 -2.43 -7.95
CA VAL A 161 10.40 -1.17 -8.57
C VAL A 161 11.31 -0.05 -8.08
N PRO A 162 12.17 0.50 -8.96
CA PRO A 162 13.10 1.54 -8.59
C PRO A 162 12.36 2.86 -8.39
N PHE A 163 12.88 3.68 -7.49
CA PHE A 163 12.38 5.02 -7.34
C PHE A 163 12.90 5.92 -8.46
N THR A 164 12.09 6.89 -8.87
CA THR A 164 12.45 7.97 -9.76
C THR A 164 12.73 9.24 -8.99
N ILE A 165 13.53 10.11 -9.60
CA ILE A 165 13.74 11.45 -9.09
C ILE A 165 12.56 12.28 -9.58
N ILE A 166 11.59 12.59 -8.70
CA ILE A 166 10.61 13.62 -9.03
C ILE A 166 11.37 14.96 -9.05
N GLY A 167 11.56 15.49 -10.26
CA GLY A 167 12.06 16.84 -10.45
C GLY A 167 11.09 17.87 -9.86
N VAL A 168 11.56 18.60 -8.86
CA VAL A 168 11.12 19.95 -8.47
C VAL A 168 9.73 20.07 -7.81
N LEU A 169 9.71 19.96 -6.48
CA LEU A 169 9.29 21.10 -5.66
C LEU A 169 10.55 21.62 -4.94
N GLY A 170 10.93 22.86 -5.24
CA GLY A 170 12.19 23.44 -4.83
C GLY A 170 12.36 23.49 -3.32
N GLY A 171 13.54 23.03 -2.86
CA GLY A 171 14.06 23.28 -1.53
C GLY A 171 13.43 22.42 -0.44
N LEU A 172 14.23 21.48 0.08
CA LEU A 172 13.97 20.57 1.21
C LEU A 172 13.19 19.30 0.81
N ASN A 173 13.89 18.16 0.97
CA ASN A 173 13.44 16.77 0.81
C ASN A 173 13.29 16.29 -0.65
N ARG A 174 14.29 15.53 -1.13
CA ARG A 174 14.11 14.62 -2.28
C ARG A 174 13.07 13.58 -1.88
N GLN A 175 11.81 13.80 -2.28
CA GLN A 175 10.81 12.74 -2.24
C GLN A 175 11.05 11.80 -3.41
N PHE A 176 11.13 10.52 -3.09
CA PHE A 176 11.22 9.44 -4.07
C PHE A 176 9.81 8.91 -4.35
N SER A 177 9.54 8.59 -5.61
CA SER A 177 8.33 7.86 -6.01
C SER A 177 8.75 6.65 -6.82
N THR A 178 8.07 5.54 -6.63
CA THR A 178 8.12 4.39 -7.56
C THR A 178 7.54 4.78 -8.92
N ASN A 179 8.10 4.25 -10.01
CA ASN A 179 7.47 4.29 -11.32
C ASN A 179 6.68 2.99 -11.54
N SER A 180 5.39 3.08 -11.90
CA SER A 180 4.55 1.91 -12.23
C SER A 180 4.55 1.57 -13.74
N ASP A 181 5.53 2.03 -14.50
CA ASP A 181 5.58 1.80 -15.95
C ASP A 181 6.10 0.40 -16.24
N GLY A 182 5.22 -0.59 -16.07
CA GLY A 182 5.43 -1.97 -16.48
C GLY A 182 5.62 -2.05 -18.00
N VAL A 183 6.78 -2.54 -18.43
CA VAL A 183 7.04 -2.97 -19.80
C VAL A 183 6.93 -4.49 -19.84
N LEU A 184 5.88 -4.96 -20.51
CA LEU A 184 5.78 -6.31 -21.08
C LEU A 184 6.74 -6.48 -22.27
#